data_AF-A0A920QTK1-F1
#
_entry.id   AF-A0A920QTK1-F1
#
_cell.length_a   1.000
_cell.length_b   1.000
_cell.length_c   1.000
_cell.angle_alpha   90.00
_cell.angle_beta   90.00
_cell.angle_gamma   90.00
#
_symmetry.space_group_name_H-M   'P 1'
#
loop_
_entity.id
_entity.type
_entity.pdbx_description
1 polymer ?
#
loop_
_entity_poly.entity_id
_entity_poly.type
_entity_poly.pdbx_seq_one_letter_code
_entity_poly.pdbx_strand_id
1 'polypeptide(L)'
;MEGLLSREYAALRRTLIDPDKAKAKYPPGDPRKMLAVLKDTKQFLPAALEPEPVGGDGDGTTYPATVGSEGNMVSCTPSSFAGLTQGMVLGDTGILLNCRGCYFWLDENNPNSIAPRKRPRTTPCTFIITRDGEPFMTLGTPGGDSQPQSNLQVFNNLVDFDMNIQDAVEAPRFCGYSFPSSPWPHVEIPNQLEIEGRIPDSTIDH
;
A
#
# COMPACT_ATOMS: atom_id res chain seq x y z
N MET A 1 -10.44 15.02 1.95
CA MET A 1 -9.98 13.94 2.84
C MET A 1 -11.04 13.60 3.88
N GLU A 2 -11.74 14.59 4.44
CA GLU A 2 -12.78 14.39 5.46
C GLU A 2 -13.76 13.24 5.16
N GLY A 3 -14.31 13.15 3.95
CA GLY A 3 -15.21 12.05 3.60
C GLY A 3 -14.58 10.66 3.60
N LEU A 4 -13.30 10.52 3.19
CA LEU A 4 -12.62 9.21 3.16
C LEU A 4 -12.36 8.66 4.58
N LEU A 5 -12.24 9.55 5.57
CA LEU A 5 -11.91 9.23 6.95
C LEU A 5 -13.13 9.33 7.89
N SER A 6 -14.32 9.63 7.36
CA SER A 6 -15.52 9.81 8.19
C SER A 6 -16.06 8.46 8.66
N ARG A 7 -16.57 8.42 9.90
CA ARG A 7 -17.23 7.23 10.46
C ARG A 7 -18.44 6.81 9.64
N GLU A 8 -19.19 7.78 9.13
CA GLU A 8 -20.36 7.56 8.28
C GLU A 8 -19.98 6.87 6.97
N TYR A 9 -18.93 7.35 6.29
CA TYR A 9 -18.48 6.71 5.05
C TYR A 9 -17.88 5.32 5.29
N ALA A 10 -17.15 5.14 6.40
CA ALA A 10 -16.67 3.83 6.82
C ALA A 10 -17.83 2.84 7.06
N ALA A 11 -18.90 3.28 7.75
CA ALA A 11 -20.09 2.46 7.97
C ALA A 11 -20.77 2.08 6.64
N LEU A 12 -20.88 3.02 5.69
CA LEU A 12 -21.41 2.73 4.35
C LEU A 12 -20.56 1.71 3.60
N ARG A 13 -19.23 1.87 3.61
CA ARG A 13 -18.32 0.94 2.93
C ARG A 13 -18.32 -0.44 3.57
N ARG A 14 -18.48 -0.54 4.90
CA ARG A 14 -18.58 -1.80 5.64
C ARG A 14 -19.74 -2.67 5.16
N THR A 15 -20.84 -2.08 4.70
CA THR A 15 -21.99 -2.85 4.15
C THR A 15 -21.64 -3.69 2.91
N LEU A 16 -20.50 -3.42 2.26
CA LEU A 16 -20.04 -4.18 1.11
C LEU A 16 -19.24 -5.44 1.47
N ILE A 17 -18.88 -5.61 2.75
CA ILE A 17 -18.13 -6.75 3.26
C ILE A 17 -19.14 -7.85 3.62
N ASP A 18 -18.98 -8.99 2.96
CA ASP A 18 -19.74 -10.20 3.23
C ASP A 18 -18.78 -11.21 3.90
N PRO A 19 -19.04 -11.63 5.15
CA PRO A 19 -18.14 -12.54 5.86
C PRO A 19 -18.10 -13.94 5.23
N ASP A 20 -19.13 -14.32 4.46
CA ASP A 20 -19.24 -15.66 3.87
C ASP A 20 -18.80 -15.67 2.39
N LYS A 21 -18.49 -14.50 1.81
CA LYS A 21 -18.16 -14.39 0.38
C LYS A 21 -17.23 -13.23 0.04
N ALA A 22 -16.03 -13.57 -0.43
CA ALA A 22 -15.12 -12.60 -1.02
C ALA A 22 -15.65 -12.02 -2.35
N LYS A 23 -15.41 -10.73 -2.57
CA LYS A 23 -15.65 -10.09 -3.88
C LYS A 23 -14.38 -10.11 -4.72
N ALA A 24 -14.53 -10.49 -5.98
CA ALA A 24 -13.44 -10.46 -6.97
C ALA A 24 -12.82 -9.08 -7.17
N LYS A 25 -13.64 -8.03 -7.06
CA LYS A 25 -13.22 -6.63 -7.11
C LYS A 25 -14.05 -5.83 -6.13
N TYR A 26 -13.40 -4.89 -5.45
CA TYR A 26 -14.09 -3.91 -4.63
C TYR A 26 -14.20 -2.61 -5.42
N PRO A 27 -15.40 -2.24 -5.90
CA PRO A 27 -15.55 -1.01 -6.66
C PRO A 27 -15.20 0.21 -5.78
N PRO A 28 -14.68 1.30 -6.35
CA PRO A 28 -14.44 2.52 -5.60
C PRO A 28 -15.78 3.10 -5.09
N GLY A 29 -15.74 3.80 -3.96
CA GLY A 29 -16.89 4.56 -3.45
C GLY A 29 -16.77 6.05 -3.78
N ASP A 30 -17.80 6.82 -3.42
CA ASP A 30 -17.80 8.29 -3.54
C ASP A 30 -17.91 8.93 -2.14
N PRO A 31 -16.78 9.29 -1.51
CA PRO A 31 -16.77 9.92 -0.19
C PRO A 31 -17.29 11.37 -0.19
N ARG A 32 -17.47 11.99 -1.36
CA ARG A 32 -18.01 13.37 -1.47
C ARG A 32 -19.52 13.36 -1.50
N LYS A 33 -20.10 12.34 -2.14
CA LYS A 33 -21.56 12.14 -2.24
C LYS A 33 -22.10 11.09 -1.25
N MET A 34 -21.24 10.58 -0.36
CA MET A 34 -21.56 9.53 0.61
C MET A 34 -22.20 8.30 -0.05
N LEU A 35 -21.60 7.82 -1.14
CA LEU A 35 -22.03 6.61 -1.83
C LEU A 35 -21.05 5.48 -1.55
N ALA A 36 -21.57 4.34 -1.10
CA ALA A 36 -20.77 3.13 -0.90
C ALA A 36 -20.11 2.68 -2.22
N VAL A 37 -20.77 2.86 -3.36
CA VAL A 37 -20.24 2.52 -4.69
C VAL A 37 -20.40 3.71 -5.64
N LEU A 38 -19.34 4.04 -6.38
CA LEU A 38 -19.36 5.08 -7.40
C LEU A 38 -20.15 4.59 -8.63
N LYS A 39 -21.20 5.34 -9.01
CA LYS A 39 -22.15 4.94 -10.07
C LYS A 39 -21.56 4.93 -11.49
N ASP A 40 -20.63 5.84 -11.77
CA ASP A 40 -20.04 6.04 -13.10
C ASP A 40 -18.53 5.80 -13.07
N THR A 41 -18.12 4.60 -12.63
CA THR A 41 -16.70 4.27 -12.57
C THR A 41 -16.16 4.07 -13.99
N LYS A 42 -15.41 5.06 -14.50
CA LYS A 42 -14.51 4.81 -15.63
C LYS A 42 -13.46 3.79 -15.18
N GLN A 43 -13.49 2.59 -15.75
CA GLN A 43 -12.34 1.71 -15.63
C GLN A 43 -11.18 2.33 -16.39
N PHE A 44 -10.13 2.70 -15.67
CA PHE A 44 -8.87 3.04 -16.30
C PHE A 44 -8.32 1.74 -16.87
N LEU A 45 -8.34 1.62 -18.19
CA LEU A 45 -7.84 0.42 -18.85
C LEU A 45 -6.32 0.37 -18.62
N PRO A 46 -5.77 -0.77 -18.15
CA PRO A 46 -4.34 -0.99 -18.27
C PRO A 46 -3.99 -0.87 -19.76
N ALA A 47 -2.80 -0.36 -20.08
CA ALA A 47 -2.46 -0.17 -21.47
C ALA A 47 -2.42 -1.51 -22.21
N ALA A 48 -2.86 -1.46 -23.47
CA ALA A 48 -3.01 -2.61 -24.37
C ALA A 48 -1.70 -3.27 -24.81
N LEU A 49 -0.58 -2.98 -24.14
CA LEU A 49 0.70 -3.60 -24.42
C LEU A 49 0.80 -4.89 -23.62
N GLU A 50 1.12 -5.99 -24.31
CA GLU A 50 1.61 -7.22 -23.69
C GLU A 50 2.71 -6.83 -22.69
N PRO A 51 2.52 -7.08 -21.38
CA PRO A 51 3.51 -6.71 -20.39
C PRO A 51 4.73 -7.61 -20.58
N GLU A 52 5.78 -7.08 -21.19
CA GLU A 52 7.12 -7.57 -20.87
C GLU A 52 7.27 -7.39 -19.35
N PRO A 53 7.63 -8.44 -18.59
CA PRO A 53 7.84 -8.32 -17.16
C PRO A 53 9.00 -7.36 -16.94
N VAL A 54 8.69 -6.08 -16.75
CA VAL A 54 9.65 -5.10 -16.24
C VAL A 54 9.96 -5.63 -14.85
N GLY A 55 11.19 -6.11 -14.65
CA GLY A 55 11.60 -7.03 -13.58
C GLY A 55 10.84 -6.82 -12.27
N GLY A 56 10.36 -7.92 -11.69
CA GLY A 56 9.51 -7.95 -10.48
C GLY A 56 10.06 -7.10 -9.34
N ASP A 57 9.23 -6.85 -8.32
CA ASP A 57 9.50 -5.98 -7.16
C ASP A 57 10.90 -6.16 -6.56
N GLY A 58 11.89 -5.53 -7.20
CA GLY A 58 13.27 -5.50 -6.77
C GLY A 58 13.31 -4.48 -5.66
N ASP A 59 13.09 -4.92 -4.42
CA ASP A 59 12.79 -4.01 -3.33
C ASP A 59 13.90 -2.97 -3.12
N GLY A 60 13.63 -1.75 -3.59
CA GLY A 60 14.48 -0.59 -3.40
C GLY A 60 14.03 0.26 -2.22
N THR A 61 13.15 -0.25 -1.35
CA THR A 61 12.59 0.43 -0.20
C THR A 61 13.23 -0.07 1.07
N THR A 62 13.47 0.82 2.02
CA THR A 62 13.87 0.45 3.37
C THR A 62 13.06 1.26 4.37
N TYR A 63 12.99 0.79 5.61
CA TYR A 63 12.35 1.50 6.70
C TYR A 63 13.29 1.54 7.92
N PRO A 64 14.05 2.64 8.08
CA PRO A 64 14.71 2.96 9.33
C PRO A 64 13.78 3.72 10.31
N ALA A 65 13.91 3.37 11.58
CA ALA A 65 13.30 4.11 12.70
C ALA A 65 14.32 4.32 13.82
N THR A 66 14.30 5.49 14.46
CA THR A 66 15.16 5.80 15.62
C THR A 66 14.41 6.60 16.67
N VAL A 67 14.75 6.37 17.94
CA VAL A 67 14.27 7.16 19.08
C VAL A 67 15.49 7.63 19.88
N GLY A 68 15.64 8.94 20.05
CA GLY A 68 16.70 9.54 20.84
C GLY A 68 16.37 9.59 22.33
N SER A 69 17.39 9.77 23.17
CA SER A 69 17.24 9.88 24.64
C SER A 69 16.39 11.06 25.10
N GLU A 70 16.26 12.09 24.27
CA GLU A 70 15.40 13.27 24.51
C GLU A 70 13.96 13.06 24.01
N GLY A 71 13.61 11.86 23.53
CA GLY A 71 12.27 11.55 23.02
C GLY A 71 12.03 11.91 21.55
N ASN A 72 13.03 12.46 20.85
CA ASN A 72 12.95 12.70 19.41
C ASN A 72 12.80 11.38 18.65
N MET A 73 11.71 11.24 17.85
CA MET A 73 11.46 10.06 17.02
C MET A 73 11.59 10.39 15.53
N VAL A 74 12.23 9.48 14.79
CA VAL A 74 12.33 9.53 13.32
C VAL A 74 11.74 8.25 12.76
N SER A 75 10.83 8.40 11.80
CA SER A 75 10.16 7.31 11.08
C SER A 75 10.23 7.64 9.58
N CYS A 76 11.01 6.87 8.81
CA CYS A 76 11.29 7.21 7.41
C CYS A 76 11.26 5.98 6.51
N THR A 77 10.67 6.11 5.31
CA THR A 77 10.58 5.03 4.32
C THR A 77 11.19 5.48 2.99
N PRO A 78 12.53 5.67 2.89
CA PRO A 78 13.17 6.04 1.65
C PRO A 78 13.08 4.90 0.63
N SER A 79 12.95 5.25 -0.66
CA SER A 79 12.78 4.24 -1.69
C SER A 79 13.25 4.72 -3.06
N SER A 80 14.01 3.86 -3.73
CA SER A 80 14.35 3.96 -5.15
C SER A 80 13.31 3.27 -6.06
N PHE A 81 12.23 2.73 -5.48
CA PHE A 81 11.25 1.81 -6.08
C PHE A 81 11.86 0.43 -6.36
N ALA A 82 12.38 0.21 -7.57
CA ALA A 82 12.83 -1.10 -8.02
C ALA A 82 14.35 -1.30 -7.87
N GLY A 83 15.01 -0.52 -7.01
CA GLY A 83 16.44 -0.68 -6.75
C GLY A 83 17.28 -0.73 -8.03
N LEU A 84 18.22 -1.69 -8.08
CA LEU A 84 19.07 -1.93 -9.25
C LEU A 84 18.38 -2.75 -10.35
N THR A 85 17.18 -3.31 -10.12
CA THR A 85 16.54 -4.18 -11.12
C THR A 85 15.95 -3.37 -12.27
N GLN A 86 15.53 -2.13 -12.03
CA GLN A 86 15.02 -1.22 -13.06
C GLN A 86 15.65 0.18 -13.01
N GLY A 87 16.61 0.41 -12.11
CA GLY A 87 17.27 1.70 -11.93
C GLY A 87 18.46 1.90 -12.89
N MET A 88 18.83 3.17 -13.09
CA MET A 88 20.01 3.55 -13.89
C MET A 88 21.01 4.28 -13.00
N VAL A 89 22.29 3.89 -13.06
CA VAL A 89 23.36 4.64 -12.37
C VAL A 89 23.81 5.79 -13.26
N LEU A 90 23.91 6.99 -12.69
CA LEU A 90 24.35 8.17 -13.42
C LEU A 90 25.86 8.12 -13.68
N GLY A 91 26.25 7.61 -14.85
CA GLY A 91 27.66 7.49 -15.23
C GLY A 91 28.46 6.66 -14.21
N ASP A 92 29.58 7.21 -13.77
CA ASP A 92 30.49 6.63 -12.76
C ASP A 92 30.24 7.15 -11.33
N THR A 93 29.15 7.91 -11.10
CA THR A 93 28.91 8.58 -9.82
C THR A 93 28.44 7.66 -8.68
N GLY A 94 27.95 6.46 -9.02
CA GLY A 94 27.27 5.57 -8.06
C GLY A 94 25.86 6.05 -7.65
N ILE A 95 25.35 7.14 -8.22
CA ILE A 95 23.99 7.64 -7.92
C ILE A 95 22.97 6.86 -8.73
N LEU A 96 22.14 6.09 -8.05
CA LEU A 96 21.01 5.38 -8.63
C LEU A 96 19.82 6.31 -8.86
N LEU A 97 19.40 6.46 -10.10
CA LEU A 97 18.18 7.16 -10.47
C LEU A 97 16.98 6.24 -10.25
N ASN A 98 16.02 6.72 -9.48
CA ASN A 98 14.77 6.02 -9.24
C ASN A 98 13.90 5.96 -10.51
N CYS A 99 13.05 4.94 -10.59
CA CYS A 99 12.07 4.77 -11.67
C CYS A 99 10.63 5.08 -11.21
N ARG A 100 10.45 5.93 -10.18
CA ARG A 100 9.12 6.19 -9.56
C ARG A 100 8.08 6.77 -10.53
N GLY A 101 8.52 7.36 -11.63
CA GLY A 101 7.63 7.87 -12.69
C GLY A 101 6.68 6.81 -13.27
N CYS A 102 7.01 5.52 -13.17
CA CYS A 102 6.13 4.42 -13.62
C CYS A 102 4.80 4.31 -12.84
N TYR A 103 4.60 5.07 -11.76
CA TYR A 103 3.34 5.09 -11.02
C TYR A 103 2.29 6.00 -11.68
N PHE A 104 2.70 6.89 -12.58
CA PHE A 104 1.76 7.76 -13.28
C PHE A 104 0.88 6.98 -14.26
N TRP A 105 -0.37 7.42 -14.35
CA TRP A 105 -1.27 7.01 -15.43
C TRP A 105 -1.05 7.89 -16.67
N LEU A 106 -1.32 7.33 -17.84
CA LEU A 106 -1.33 8.07 -19.11
C LEU A 106 -2.74 8.55 -19.51
N ASP A 107 -3.79 8.13 -18.77
CA ASP A 107 -5.13 8.69 -18.92
C ASP A 107 -5.20 10.08 -18.28
N GLU A 108 -5.53 11.10 -19.06
CA GLU A 108 -5.68 12.50 -18.63
C GLU A 108 -6.75 12.71 -17.55
N ASN A 109 -7.74 11.82 -17.47
CA ASN A 109 -8.83 11.88 -16.49
C ASN A 109 -8.46 11.23 -15.16
N ASN A 110 -7.33 10.52 -15.08
CA ASN A 110 -6.89 9.90 -13.85
C ASN A 110 -6.32 10.96 -12.89
N PRO A 111 -6.71 10.98 -11.60
CA PRO A 111 -6.13 11.91 -10.62
C PRO A 111 -4.60 11.82 -10.50
N ASN A 112 -4.04 10.65 -10.81
CA ASN A 112 -2.60 10.39 -10.88
C ASN A 112 -2.07 10.34 -12.33
N SER A 113 -2.69 11.10 -13.25
CA SER A 113 -2.15 11.30 -14.60
C SER A 113 -0.80 12.03 -14.57
N ILE A 114 0.10 11.71 -15.50
CA ILE A 114 1.41 12.37 -15.65
C ILE A 114 1.24 13.86 -15.97
N ALA A 115 2.03 14.71 -15.31
CA ALA A 115 2.07 16.14 -15.61
C ALA A 115 3.42 16.77 -15.25
N PRO A 116 3.85 17.84 -15.93
CA PRO A 116 5.09 18.55 -15.59
C PRO A 116 5.13 18.97 -14.13
N ARG A 117 6.25 18.68 -13.45
CA ARG A 117 6.51 19.04 -12.03
C ARG A 117 5.53 18.41 -11.03
N LYS A 118 4.63 17.53 -11.46
CA LYS A 118 3.77 16.74 -10.57
C LYS A 118 4.59 15.61 -9.96
N ARG A 119 4.32 15.29 -8.71
CA ARG A 119 4.86 14.09 -8.05
C ARG A 119 3.85 12.95 -8.24
N PRO A 120 4.29 11.73 -8.57
CA PRO A 120 3.38 10.60 -8.65
C PRO A 120 2.84 10.28 -7.25
N ARG A 121 1.62 9.72 -7.19
CA ARG A 121 1.19 8.94 -6.02
C ARG A 121 2.27 7.89 -5.74
N THR A 122 2.55 7.66 -4.46
CA THR A 122 3.64 6.77 -4.04
C THR A 122 3.14 5.76 -3.02
N THR A 123 3.84 4.63 -2.88
CA THR A 123 3.54 3.59 -1.90
C THR A 123 4.21 3.74 -0.54
N PRO A 124 5.45 4.29 -0.42
CA PRO A 124 6.07 4.56 0.88
C PRO A 124 5.11 5.26 1.84
N CYS A 125 4.76 4.56 2.90
CA CYS A 125 4.00 5.09 4.03
C CYS A 125 4.82 4.90 5.31
N THR A 126 4.71 5.88 6.19
CA THR A 126 5.45 5.95 7.45
C THR A 126 4.52 6.48 8.51
N PHE A 127 4.60 5.93 9.72
CA PHE A 127 3.69 6.27 10.81
C PHE A 127 4.48 6.65 12.06
N ILE A 128 3.97 7.67 12.75
CA ILE A 128 4.19 7.92 14.17
C ILE A 128 2.83 7.68 14.83
N ILE A 129 2.77 6.74 15.74
CA ILE A 129 1.57 6.38 16.49
C ILE A 129 1.61 7.14 17.79
N THR A 130 0.51 7.81 18.12
CA THR A 130 0.34 8.52 19.39
C THR A 130 -0.62 7.77 20.31
N ARG A 131 -0.41 7.91 21.62
CA ARG A 131 -1.32 7.44 22.67
C ARG A 131 -1.56 8.63 23.60
N ASP A 132 -2.83 8.97 23.82
CA ASP A 132 -3.24 10.11 24.64
C ASP A 132 -2.61 11.46 24.22
N GLY A 133 -2.40 11.63 22.92
CA GLY A 133 -1.80 12.84 22.34
C GLY A 133 -0.26 12.81 22.29
N GLU A 134 0.38 11.88 22.98
CA GLU A 134 1.84 11.78 23.06
C GLU A 134 2.40 10.74 22.08
N PRO A 135 3.55 11.01 21.43
CA PRO A 135 4.21 10.03 20.56
C PRO A 135 4.58 8.75 21.33
N PHE A 136 4.12 7.60 20.84
CA PHE A 136 4.25 6.30 21.52
C PHE A 136 5.19 5.35 20.79
N MET A 137 5.05 5.22 19.47
CA MET A 137 5.91 4.36 18.66
C MET A 137 5.96 4.81 17.20
N THR A 138 6.84 4.18 16.43
CA THR A 138 6.91 4.32 14.98
C THR A 138 6.54 3.01 14.31
N LEU A 139 6.00 3.08 13.09
CA LEU A 139 5.63 1.91 12.31
C LEU A 139 5.84 2.18 10.82
N GLY A 140 6.37 1.17 10.12
CA GLY A 140 6.61 1.21 8.69
C GLY A 140 7.22 -0.11 8.23
N THR A 141 7.20 -0.32 6.91
CA THR A 141 7.79 -1.49 6.25
C THR A 141 8.04 -1.14 4.79
N PRO A 142 9.04 -1.73 4.12
CA PRO A 142 9.06 -1.80 2.66
C PRO A 142 7.96 -2.74 2.11
N GLY A 143 7.87 -2.87 0.78
CA GLY A 143 6.94 -3.83 0.13
C GLY A 143 5.88 -3.24 -0.83
N GLY A 144 6.08 -2.05 -1.40
CA GLY A 144 5.17 -1.55 -2.45
C GLY A 144 3.71 -1.42 -1.98
N ASP A 145 2.77 -2.03 -2.71
CA ASP A 145 1.33 -2.01 -2.39
C ASP A 145 0.95 -2.84 -1.14
N SER A 146 1.87 -3.68 -0.63
CA SER A 146 1.67 -4.44 0.61
C SER A 146 1.85 -3.58 1.87
N GLN A 147 2.54 -2.43 1.77
CA GLN A 147 2.89 -1.60 2.92
C GLN A 147 1.70 -1.18 3.80
N PRO A 148 0.61 -0.56 3.27
CA PRO A 148 -0.53 -0.21 4.12
C PRO A 148 -1.21 -1.42 4.75
N GLN A 149 -1.21 -2.57 4.05
CA GLN A 149 -1.85 -3.81 4.53
C GLN A 149 -1.04 -4.44 5.67
N SER A 150 0.28 -4.51 5.49
CA SER A 150 1.21 -5.05 6.49
C SER A 150 1.26 -4.18 7.74
N ASN A 151 1.33 -2.85 7.58
CA ASN A 151 1.30 -1.93 8.72
C ASN A 151 -0.02 -2.02 9.49
N LEU A 152 -1.16 -2.15 8.80
CA LEU A 152 -2.46 -2.31 9.48
C LEU A 152 -2.50 -3.61 10.31
N GLN A 153 -1.98 -4.72 9.78
CA GLN A 153 -1.93 -5.99 10.51
C GLN A 153 -1.06 -5.88 11.77
N VAL A 154 0.16 -5.33 11.66
CA VAL A 154 1.04 -5.14 12.84
C VAL A 154 0.39 -4.20 13.87
N PHE A 155 -0.27 -3.13 13.41
CA PHE A 155 -0.99 -2.23 14.31
C PHE A 155 -2.14 -2.93 15.05
N ASN A 156 -2.95 -3.73 14.35
CA ASN A 156 -4.04 -4.49 14.98
C ASN A 156 -3.49 -5.56 15.94
N ASN A 157 -2.38 -6.23 15.60
CA ASN A 157 -1.73 -7.19 16.50
C ASN A 157 -1.37 -6.55 17.85
N LEU A 158 -0.90 -5.30 17.83
CA LEU A 158 -0.57 -4.55 19.04
C LEU A 158 -1.82 -4.05 19.79
N VAL A 159 -2.81 -3.52 19.07
CA VAL A 159 -3.93 -2.77 19.66
C VAL A 159 -5.14 -3.65 19.97
N ASP A 160 -5.49 -4.56 19.08
CA ASP A 160 -6.68 -5.42 19.19
C ASP A 160 -6.34 -6.78 19.81
N PHE A 161 -5.14 -7.30 19.56
CA PHE A 161 -4.70 -8.63 20.02
C PHE A 161 -3.70 -8.62 21.17
N ASP A 162 -3.32 -7.44 21.67
CA ASP A 162 -2.41 -7.24 22.81
C ASP A 162 -1.08 -8.00 22.71
N MET A 163 -0.58 -8.17 21.48
CA MET A 163 0.71 -8.82 21.23
C MET A 163 1.85 -7.88 21.62
N ASN A 164 2.99 -8.45 22.06
CA ASN A 164 4.21 -7.65 22.19
C ASN A 164 4.76 -7.26 20.80
N ILE A 165 5.71 -6.32 20.75
CA ILE A 165 6.24 -5.78 19.49
C ILE A 165 6.85 -6.86 18.59
N GLN A 166 7.64 -7.78 19.15
CA GLN A 166 8.28 -8.81 18.35
C GLN A 166 7.25 -9.78 17.78
N ASP A 167 6.34 -10.26 18.63
CA ASP A 167 5.29 -11.19 18.21
C ASP A 167 4.36 -10.55 17.16
N ALA A 168 4.03 -9.26 17.33
CA ALA A 168 3.19 -8.52 16.39
C ALA A 168 3.82 -8.40 15.00
N VAL A 169 5.14 -8.24 14.93
CA VAL A 169 5.93 -8.18 13.68
C VAL A 169 6.14 -9.57 13.09
N GLU A 170 6.38 -10.58 13.91
CA GLU A 170 6.62 -11.95 13.47
C GLU A 170 5.36 -12.70 13.09
N ALA A 171 4.19 -12.26 13.55
CA ALA A 171 2.91 -12.86 13.20
C ALA A 171 2.77 -12.99 11.67
N PRO A 172 2.27 -14.14 11.17
CA PRO A 172 2.13 -14.36 9.75
C PRO A 172 1.13 -13.38 9.12
N ARG A 173 1.47 -12.84 7.95
CA ARG A 173 0.67 -11.80 7.26
C ARG A 173 0.07 -12.29 5.95
N PHE A 174 -0.93 -11.56 5.49
CA PHE A 174 -1.54 -11.71 4.17
C PHE A 174 -1.68 -10.36 3.45
N CYS A 175 -1.74 -10.37 2.13
CA CYS A 175 -1.95 -9.17 1.29
C CYS A 175 -2.84 -9.49 0.10
N GLY A 176 -3.89 -8.68 -0.10
CA GLY A 176 -4.75 -8.77 -1.27
C GLY A 176 -4.27 -7.85 -2.39
N TYR A 177 -4.49 -8.27 -3.64
CA TYR A 177 -4.10 -7.53 -4.86
C TYR A 177 -5.27 -7.34 -5.84
N SER A 178 -6.51 -7.40 -5.33
CA SER A 178 -7.75 -7.15 -6.09
C SER A 178 -8.01 -5.65 -6.31
N PHE A 179 -6.98 -4.93 -6.76
CA PHE A 179 -6.99 -3.53 -7.15
C PHE A 179 -5.88 -3.27 -8.19
N PRO A 180 -5.97 -2.20 -9.00
CA PRO A 180 -4.90 -1.86 -9.94
C PRO A 180 -3.59 -1.60 -9.20
N SER A 181 -2.53 -2.33 -9.58
CA SER A 181 -1.20 -2.15 -8.98
C SER A 181 -0.70 -0.72 -9.17
N SER A 182 0.09 -0.25 -8.21
CA SER A 182 0.64 1.11 -8.26
C SER A 182 1.59 1.33 -9.44
N PRO A 183 2.57 0.46 -9.75
CA PRO A 183 3.42 0.64 -10.93
C PRO A 183 2.69 0.25 -12.21
N TRP A 184 3.11 0.85 -13.31
CA TRP A 184 2.80 0.38 -14.66
C TRP A 184 3.12 -1.12 -14.82
N PRO A 185 2.27 -1.93 -15.48
CA PRO A 185 1.10 -1.53 -16.28
C PRO A 185 -0.23 -1.48 -15.50
N HIS A 186 -0.20 -1.29 -14.18
CA HIS A 186 -1.38 -1.25 -13.31
C HIS A 186 -2.23 -2.53 -13.39
N VAL A 187 -1.54 -3.67 -13.47
CA VAL A 187 -2.17 -4.99 -13.51
C VAL A 187 -3.04 -5.15 -12.28
N GLU A 188 -4.25 -5.65 -12.50
CA GLU A 188 -5.18 -6.02 -11.44
C GLU A 188 -5.44 -7.51 -11.58
N ILE A 189 -5.23 -8.26 -10.50
CA ILE A 189 -5.48 -9.70 -10.46
C ILE A 189 -6.65 -9.95 -9.48
N PRO A 190 -7.87 -10.17 -9.98
CA PRO A 190 -9.05 -10.37 -9.15
C PRO A 190 -8.89 -11.61 -8.26
N ASN A 191 -9.38 -11.53 -7.01
CA ASN A 191 -9.28 -12.58 -6.00
C ASN A 191 -7.84 -13.03 -5.64
N GLN A 192 -6.79 -12.28 -6.02
CA GLN A 192 -5.45 -12.62 -5.57
C GLN A 192 -5.27 -12.24 -4.10
N LEU A 193 -4.89 -13.24 -3.31
CA LEU A 193 -4.44 -13.13 -1.94
C LEU A 193 -3.09 -13.83 -1.84
N GLU A 194 -2.10 -13.12 -1.34
CA GLU A 194 -0.80 -13.67 -0.97
C GLU A 194 -0.75 -13.85 0.54
N ILE A 195 -0.20 -14.97 0.97
CA ILE A 195 -0.15 -15.36 2.38
C ILE A 195 1.24 -15.88 2.71
N GLU A 196 1.74 -15.58 3.91
CA GLU A 196 2.96 -16.19 4.39
C GLU A 196 2.74 -17.67 4.72
N GLY A 197 3.70 -18.53 4.37
CA GLY A 197 3.58 -19.99 4.53
C GLY A 197 3.53 -20.51 5.97
N ARG A 198 3.53 -19.62 6.97
CA ARG A 198 3.33 -19.96 8.39
C ARG A 198 1.85 -19.89 8.80
N ILE A 199 0.96 -19.41 7.92
CA ILE A 199 -0.49 -19.53 8.12
C ILE A 199 -0.88 -21.01 8.00
N PRO A 200 -1.60 -21.59 8.98
CA PRO A 200 -2.00 -23.01 8.92
C PRO A 200 -2.91 -23.32 7.72
N ASP A 201 -2.72 -24.48 7.09
CA ASP A 201 -3.56 -24.97 5.98
C ASP A 201 -5.05 -25.01 6.36
N SER A 202 -5.36 -25.31 7.62
CA SER A 202 -6.73 -25.29 8.14
C SER A 202 -7.40 -23.92 8.03
N THR A 203 -6.65 -22.83 7.90
CA THR A 203 -7.17 -21.49 7.69
C THR A 203 -7.34 -21.16 6.19
N ILE A 204 -6.60 -21.84 5.32
CA ILE A 204 -6.56 -21.57 3.87
C ILE A 204 -7.66 -22.34 3.13
N ASP A 205 -7.91 -23.59 3.51
CA ASP A 205 -8.76 -24.54 2.75
C ASP A 205 -10.29 -24.44 3.07
N HIS A 206 -10.74 -23.31 3.65
CA HIS A 206 -12.14 -23.09 4.03
C HIS A 206 -13.00 -22.43 2.96
#